data_AF-A0A836WAH7-F1
#
_entry.id   AF-A0A836WAH7-F1
#
_cell.length_a   1.000
_cell.length_b   1.000
_cell.length_c   1.000
_cell.angle_alpha   90.00
_cell.angle_beta   90.00
_cell.angle_gamma   90.00
#
_symmetry.space_group_name_H-M   'P 1'
#
loop_
_entity.id
_entity.type
_entity.pdbx_description
1 polymer ?
#
loop_
_entity_poly.entity_id
_entity_poly.type
_entity_poly.pdbx_seq_one_letter_code
_entity_poly.pdbx_strand_id
1 'polypeptide(L)' 'MDKTAIKTLIAWLASASDDDIQDKLDEINLAEKKVKSKEGLSDLALARRLIDEEIISRLDFLNLKQD' A
#
# COMPACT_ATOMS: atom_id res chain seq x y z
N MET A 1 -8.21 -10.14 -4.87
CA MET A 1 -7.25 -9.28 -5.57
C MET A 1 -6.42 -10.21 -6.42
N ASP A 2 -6.45 -10.02 -7.73
CA ASP A 2 -5.73 -10.92 -8.61
C ASP A 2 -4.21 -10.66 -8.60
N LYS A 3 -3.47 -11.63 -9.12
CA LYS A 3 -2.00 -11.61 -9.16
C LYS A 3 -1.46 -10.42 -9.97
N THR A 4 -2.16 -9.99 -11.01
CA THR A 4 -1.74 -8.89 -11.87
C THR A 4 -1.85 -7.57 -11.12
N ALA A 5 -2.95 -7.37 -10.38
CA ALA A 5 -3.15 -6.21 -9.52
C ALA A 5 -2.06 -6.12 -8.44
N ILE A 6 -1.73 -7.24 -7.78
CA ILE A 6 -0.68 -7.28 -6.74
C ILE A 6 0.67 -6.87 -7.32
N LYS A 7 1.07 -7.45 -8.46
CA LYS A 7 2.33 -7.11 -9.12
C LYS A 7 2.40 -5.65 -9.55
N THR A 8 1.28 -5.11 -10.04
CA THR A 8 1.19 -3.72 -10.46
C THR A 8 1.36 -2.78 -9.26
N LEU A 9 0.72 -3.10 -8.13
CA LEU A 9 0.87 -2.33 -6.90
C LEU A 9 2.31 -2.35 -6.39
N ILE A 10 2.95 -3.52 -6.35
CA ILE A 10 4.36 -3.65 -5.93
C ILE A 10 5.28 -2.84 -6.85
N ALA A 11 5.10 -2.92 -8.17
CA ALA A 11 5.90 -2.16 -9.12
C ALA A 11 5.71 -0.65 -8.95
N TRP A 12 4.48 -0.22 -8.68
CA TRP A 12 4.19 1.18 -8.38
C TRP A 12 4.86 1.63 -7.08
N LEU A 13 4.74 0.86 -5.98
CA LEU A 13 5.36 1.16 -4.68
C LEU A 13 6.87 1.41 -4.78
N ALA A 14 7.56 0.59 -5.57
CA ALA A 14 9.01 0.72 -5.78
C ALA A 14 9.45 2.06 -6.42
N SER A 15 8.52 2.80 -7.03
CA SER A 15 8.76 4.09 -7.68
C SER A 15 7.99 5.27 -7.08
N ALA A 16 7.05 4.98 -6.17
CA ALA A 16 6.16 5.98 -5.58
C ALA A 16 6.92 6.86 -4.59
N SER A 17 6.63 8.17 -4.59
CA SER A 17 7.05 9.07 -3.53
C SER A 17 6.26 8.82 -2.24
N ASP A 18 6.70 9.43 -1.13
CA ASP A 18 5.97 9.32 0.14
C ASP A 18 4.58 10.00 0.05
N ASP A 19 4.48 11.10 -0.70
CA ASP A 19 3.21 11.78 -0.96
C ASP A 19 2.26 10.89 -1.77
N ASP A 20 2.77 10.21 -2.81
CA ASP A 20 1.99 9.26 -3.61
C ASP A 20 1.43 8.11 -2.75
N ILE A 21 2.24 7.62 -1.80
CA ILE A 21 1.83 6.57 -0.87
C ILE A 21 0.73 7.08 0.07
N GLN A 22 0.87 8.30 0.58
CA GLN A 22 -0.14 8.92 1.43
C GLN A 22 -1.48 9.10 0.69
N ASP A 23 -1.44 9.59 -0.55
CA ASP A 23 -2.62 9.73 -1.40
C ASP A 23 -3.30 8.37 -1.64
N LYS A 24 -2.52 7.32 -1.90
CA LYS A 24 -3.04 5.95 -2.07
C LYS A 24 -3.70 5.41 -0.80
N LEU A 25 -3.15 5.71 0.38
CA LEU A 25 -3.77 5.33 1.65
C LEU A 25 -5.13 6.02 1.85
N ASP A 26 -5.25 7.28 1.44
CA ASP A 26 -6.52 8.02 1.50
C ASP A 26 -7.56 7.47 0.51
N GLU A 27 -7.14 7.06 -0.68
CA GLU A 27 -7.99 6.33 -1.62
C GLU A 27 -8.53 5.03 -1.02
N ILE A 28 -7.66 4.23 -0.38
CA ILE A 28 -8.04 2.98 0.28
C ILE A 28 -9.01 3.25 1.44
N ASN A 29 -8.72 4.24 2.29
CA ASN A 29 -9.60 4.67 3.38
C ASN A 29 -11.01 5.04 2.88
N LEU A 30 -11.08 5.76 1.75
CA LEU A 30 -12.35 6.13 1.14
C LEU A 30 -13.06 4.91 0.53
N ALA A 31 -12.32 4.00 -0.09
CA ALA A 31 -12.86 2.78 -0.67
C ALA A 31 -13.42 1.84 0.40
N GLU A 32 -12.76 1.69 1.56
CA GLU A 32 -13.22 0.86 2.68
C GLU A 32 -14.60 1.31 3.20
N LYS A 33 -14.89 2.62 3.17
CA LYS A 33 -16.22 3.15 3.55
C LYS A 33 -17.31 2.76 2.56
N LYS A 34 -16.96 2.62 1.27
CA LYS A 34 -17.90 2.41 0.16
C LYS A 34 -18.11 0.92 -0.17
N VAL A 35 -17.06 0.12 -0.12
CA VAL A 35 -17.10 -1.32 -0.43
C VAL A 35 -17.82 -2.09 0.67
N LYS A 36 -18.78 -2.92 0.28
CA LYS A 36 -19.56 -3.77 1.21
C LYS A 36 -19.32 -5.26 1.02
N SER A 37 -18.69 -5.66 -0.08
CA SER A 37 -18.38 -7.07 -0.34
C SER A 37 -17.19 -7.53 0.51
N LYS A 38 -17.29 -8.75 1.03
CA LYS A 38 -16.19 -9.36 1.81
C LYS A 38 -14.91 -9.49 0.99
N GLU A 39 -15.04 -9.85 -0.28
CA GLU A 39 -13.91 -9.96 -1.21
C GLU A 39 -13.24 -8.61 -1.44
N GLY A 40 -14.02 -7.55 -1.72
CA GLY A 40 -13.47 -6.22 -1.92
C GLY A 40 -12.80 -5.67 -0.66
N LEU A 41 -13.35 -5.92 0.54
CA LEU A 41 -12.70 -5.56 1.79
C LEU A 41 -11.39 -6.33 2.02
N SER A 42 -11.35 -7.62 1.65
CA SER A 42 -10.12 -8.41 1.71
C SER A 42 -9.04 -7.87 0.77
N ASP A 43 -9.43 -7.36 -0.39
CA ASP A 43 -8.53 -6.79 -1.37
C ASP A 43 -7.93 -5.47 -0.91
N LEU A 44 -8.76 -4.60 -0.33
CA LEU A 44 -8.30 -3.35 0.29
C LEU A 44 -7.37 -3.62 1.47
N ALA A 45 -7.68 -4.61 2.30
CA ALA A 45 -6.82 -5.01 3.41
C ALA A 45 -5.45 -5.53 2.92
N LEU A 46 -5.43 -6.29 1.81
CA LEU A 46 -4.17 -6.74 1.21
C LEU A 46 -3.37 -5.56 0.65
N ALA A 47 -4.01 -4.63 -0.06
CA ALA A 47 -3.35 -3.45 -0.60
C ALA A 47 -2.74 -2.59 0.51
N ARG A 48 -3.48 -2.36 1.61
CA ARG A 48 -2.99 -1.63 2.78
C ARG A 48 -1.75 -2.28 3.38
N ARG A 49 -1.78 -3.60 3.61
CA ARG A 49 -0.62 -4.33 4.16
C ARG A 49 0.62 -4.19 3.30
N LEU A 50 0.48 -4.23 1.98
CA LEU A 50 1.62 -4.04 1.07
C LEU A 50 2.21 -2.64 1.17
N ILE A 51 1.37 -1.61 1.38
CA ILE A 51 1.82 -0.25 1.64
C ILE A 51 2.53 -0.16 3.00
N ASP A 52 1.96 -0.75 4.05
CA ASP A 52 2.55 -0.72 5.39
C ASP A 52 3.97 -1.34 5.39
N GLU A 53 4.16 -2.47 4.71
CA GLU A 53 5.47 -3.12 4.58
C GLU A 53 6.49 -2.26 3.80
N GLU A 54 6.06 -1.54 2.76
CA GLU A 54 6.91 -0.61 2.03
C GLU A 54 7.34 0.56 2.94
N ILE A 55 6.42 1.12 3.72
CA ILE A 55 6.72 2.20 4.68
C ILE A 55 7.74 1.72 5.71
N ILE A 56 7.53 0.53 6.31
CA ILE A 56 8.47 -0.06 7.26
C ILE A 56 9.84 -0.23 6.61
N SER A 57 9.90 -0.77 5.39
CA SER A 57 11.15 -0.97 4.66
C SER A 57 11.92 0.34 4.41
N ARG A 58 11.19 1.42 4.09
CA ARG A 58 11.78 2.76 3.92
C ARG A 58 12.34 3.31 5.23
N LEU A 59 11.58 3.18 6.32
CA LEU A 59 12.01 3.62 7.64
C LEU A 59 13.25 2.86 8.11
N ASP A 60 13.27 1.54 7.93
CA ASP A 60 14.42 0.70 8.26
C ASP A 60 15.66 1.11 7.45
N PHE A 61 15.50 1.39 6.15
CA PHE A 61 16.59 1.89 5.32
C PHE A 61 17.12 3.26 5.75
N LEU A 62 16.25 4.16 6.18
CA LEU A 62 16.65 5.46 6.73
C LEU A 62 17.40 5.31 8.06
N ASN A 63 16.95 4.43 8.94
CA ASN A 63 17.62 4.13 10.21
C ASN A 63 19.02 3.53 9.98
N LEU A 64 19.15 2.58 9.04
CA LEU A 64 20.45 2.00 8.68
C LEU A 64 21.46 3.00 8.10
N LYS A 65 20.99 4.12 7.55
CA LYS A 65 21.86 5.19 7.03
C LYS A 65 22.37 6.16 8.10
N GLN A 66 21.80 6.13 9.30
CA GLN A 66 22.14 7.05 10.39
C GLN A 66 23.24 6.50 11.31
N ASP A 67 23.52 5.20 11.25
CA ASP A 67 24.62 4.50 11.94
C ASP A 67 25.91 4.45 11.10
#